data_AF-A0A3M8T1A2-F1
#
_entry.id   AF-A0A3M8T1A2-F1
#
_cell.length_a   1.000
_cell.length_b   1.000
_cell.length_c   1.000
_cell.angle_alpha   90.00
_cell.angle_beta   90.00
_cell.angle_gamma   90.00
#
_symmetry.space_group_name_H-M   'P 1'
#
loop_
_entity.id
_entity.type
_entity.pdbx_description
1 polymer ?
#
loop_
_entity_poly.entity_id
_entity_poly.type
_entity_poly.pdbx_seq_one_letter_code
_entity_poly.pdbx_strand_id
1 'polypeptide(L)' 'MQVHIFRGPGRVFAFTTDASGANLPTKYAPWDAFKAVELQTGVPTPGVDVDDCLHDIEVHGIHVTDAHVRITEDAIG' A
#
# COMPACT_ATOMS: atom_id res chain seq x y z
N MET A 1 -10.79 7.74 -0.92
CA MET A 1 -10.21 7.24 0.35
C MET A 1 -8.82 7.81 0.51
N GLN A 2 -8.51 8.39 1.67
CA GLN A 2 -7.17 8.85 2.02
C GLN A 2 -6.28 7.64 2.32
N VAL A 3 -5.19 7.49 1.56
CA VAL A 3 -4.23 6.39 1.66
C VAL A 3 -2.84 6.93 1.94
N HIS A 4 -2.18 6.35 2.93
CA HIS A 4 -0.82 6.62 3.34
C HIS A 4 0.12 5.58 2.72
N ILE A 5 1.15 6.08 2.05
CA ILE A 5 2.13 5.28 1.32
C ILE A 5 3.43 5.24 2.12
N PHE A 6 3.95 4.04 2.31
CA PHE A 6 5.21 3.75 2.96
C PHE A 6 6.15 3.02 2.00
N ARG A 7 7.45 3.25 2.17
CA ARG A 7 8.52 2.57 1.43
C ARG A 7 9.14 1.50 2.32
N GLY A 8 9.23 0.29 1.79
CA GLY A 8 10.04 -0.77 2.38
C GLY A 8 11.39 -0.88 1.69
N PRO A 9 12.20 -1.90 2.04
CA PRO A 9 13.44 -2.21 1.35
C PRO A 9 13.25 -2.43 -0.15
N GLY A 10 14.27 -2.05 -0.93
CA GLY A 10 14.25 -2.27 -2.38
C GLY A 10 13.22 -1.40 -3.10
N ARG A 11 12.24 -2.05 -3.76
CA ARG A 11 11.16 -1.39 -4.52
C ARG A 11 9.78 -1.72 -3.95
N VAL A 12 9.73 -2.06 -2.66
CA VAL A 12 8.49 -2.39 -1.98
C VAL A 12 7.77 -1.12 -1.52
N PHE A 13 6.48 -1.03 -1.82
CA PHE A 13 5.61 0.03 -1.34
C PHE A 13 4.40 -0.59 -0.64
N ALA A 14 4.06 -0.05 0.52
CA ALA A 14 2.84 -0.40 1.23
C ALA A 14 1.89 0.80 1.30
N PHE A 15 0.61 0.50 1.29
CA PHE A 15 -0.48 1.45 1.23
C PHE A 15 -1.48 1.08 2.32
N THR A 16 -1.91 2.05 3.12
CA THR A 16 -2.90 1.81 4.17
C THR A 16 -3.65 3.09 4.55
N THR A 17 -4.81 2.97 5.19
CA THR A 17 -5.53 4.12 5.78
C THR A 17 -4.96 4.54 7.14
N ASP A 18 -4.10 3.72 7.76
CA ASP A 18 -3.45 4.08 9.02
C ASP A 18 -2.27 5.04 8.77
N ALA A 19 -2.43 6.28 9.24
CA ALA A 19 -1.40 7.32 9.09
C ALA A 19 -0.07 6.98 9.78
N SER A 20 -0.09 6.09 10.78
CA SER A 20 1.12 5.65 11.48
C SER A 20 1.82 4.48 10.79
N GLY A 21 1.12 3.74 9.93
CA GLY A 21 1.62 2.50 9.33
C GLY A 21 1.79 1.35 10.35
N ALA A 22 1.13 1.42 11.51
CA ALA A 22 1.27 0.41 12.57
C ALA A 22 0.73 -0.98 12.18
N ASN A 23 -0.16 -1.04 11.19
CA ASN A 23 -0.71 -2.27 10.63
C ASN A 23 0.10 -2.85 9.47
N LEU A 24 1.25 -2.27 9.12
CA LEU A 24 2.09 -2.77 8.04
C LEU A 24 2.84 -4.06 8.42
N PRO A 25 3.05 -4.98 7.48
CA PRO A 25 3.64 -6.28 7.78
C PRO A 25 5.13 -6.16 8.09
N THR A 26 5.60 -6.93 9.06
CA THR A 26 7.02 -6.91 9.47
C THR A 26 7.96 -7.48 8.43
N LYS A 27 7.44 -8.30 7.49
CA LYS A 27 8.22 -9.00 6.44
C LYS A 27 9.05 -8.05 5.57
N TYR A 28 8.55 -6.84 5.33
CA TYR A 28 9.24 -5.81 4.54
C TYR A 28 9.50 -4.53 5.35
N ALA A 29 9.58 -4.66 6.68
CA ALA A 29 10.11 -3.59 7.51
C ALA A 29 11.64 -3.43 7.30
N PRO A 30 12.22 -2.26 7.60
CA PRO A 30 11.58 -1.04 8.11
C PRO A 30 10.73 -0.33 7.04
N TRP A 31 9.67 0.33 7.51
CA TRP A 31 8.78 1.14 6.69
C TRP A 31 9.06 2.63 6.90
N ASP A 32 9.30 3.35 5.83
CA ASP A 32 9.48 4.80 5.85
C ASP A 32 8.25 5.49 5.26
N ALA A 33 7.65 6.42 6.02
CA ALA A 33 6.54 7.22 5.52
C ALA A 33 6.97 8.01 4.28
N PHE A 34 6.21 7.88 3.18
CA PHE A 34 6.54 8.54 1.93
C PHE A 34 5.59 9.71 1.62
N LYS A 35 4.30 9.43 1.42
CA LYS A 35 3.29 10.46 1.12
C LYS A 35 1.89 9.96 1.44
N ALA A 36 0.94 10.88 1.58
CA ALA A 36 -0.49 10.56 1.57
C ALA A 36 -1.12 11.01 0.24
N VAL A 37 -2.07 10.24 -0.25
CA VAL A 37 -2.82 10.54 -1.48
C VAL A 37 -4.29 10.21 -1.27
N GLU A 38 -5.17 10.94 -1.96
CA GLU A 38 -6.58 10.58 -2.05
C GLU A 38 -6.77 9.69 -3.29
N LEU A 39 -7.23 8.46 -3.08
CA LEU A 39 -7.55 7.53 -4.17
C LEU A 39 -9.06 7.42 -4.37
N GLN A 40 -9.49 7.36 -5.63
CA GLN A 40 -10.90 7.24 -5.99
C GLN A 40 -11.05 6.29 -7.17
N THR A 41 -11.94 5.31 -7.05
CA THR A 41 -12.29 4.36 -8.12
C THR A 41 -12.60 5.10 -9.42
N GLY A 42 -12.04 4.60 -10.54
CA GLY A 42 -12.20 5.20 -11.86
C GLY A 42 -11.38 6.48 -12.11
N VAL A 43 -10.59 6.96 -11.14
CA VAL A 43 -9.65 8.08 -11.31
C VAL A 43 -8.23 7.54 -11.42
N PRO A 44 -7.60 7.56 -12.61
CA PRO A 44 -6.24 7.06 -12.77
C PRO A 44 -5.23 7.83 -11.91
N THR A 45 -4.42 7.10 -11.14
CA THR A 45 -3.33 7.67 -10.33
C THR A 45 -1.99 7.11 -10.79
N PRO A 46 -1.01 7.94 -11.19
CA PRO A 46 0.26 7.45 -11.70
C PRO A 46 1.00 6.54 -10.71
N GLY A 47 1.35 5.34 -11.17
CA GLY A 47 2.12 4.36 -10.40
C GLY A 47 1.32 3.55 -9.38
N VAL A 48 -0.01 3.68 -9.38
CA VAL A 48 -0.90 2.92 -8.48
C VAL A 48 -2.00 2.30 -9.33
N ASP A 49 -2.17 0.98 -9.22
CA ASP A 49 -3.43 0.35 -9.63
C ASP A 49 -4.47 0.67 -8.56
N VAL A 50 -5.38 1.59 -8.88
CA VAL A 50 -6.31 2.17 -7.90
C VAL A 50 -7.33 1.14 -7.45
N ASP A 51 -7.83 0.32 -8.36
CA ASP A 51 -8.90 -0.62 -8.06
C ASP A 51 -8.36 -1.76 -7.18
N ASP A 52 -7.20 -2.33 -7.52
CA ASP A 52 -6.52 -3.33 -6.68
C ASP A 52 -6.12 -2.77 -5.31
N CYS A 53 -5.60 -1.54 -5.27
CA CYS A 53 -5.19 -0.90 -4.02
C CYS A 53 -6.36 -0.68 -3.06
N LEU A 54 -7.47 -0.12 -3.56
CA LEU A 54 -8.66 0.11 -2.75
C LEU A 54 -9.28 -1.22 -2.29
N HIS A 55 -9.35 -2.22 -3.19
CA HIS A 55 -9.87 -3.54 -2.85
C HIS A 55 -9.03 -4.23 -1.76
N ASP A 56 -7.71 -4.23 -1.89
CA ASP A 56 -6.82 -4.84 -0.90
C ASP A 56 -6.90 -4.14 0.46
N ILE A 57 -7.00 -2.81 0.48
CA ILE A 57 -7.20 -2.06 1.72
C ILE A 57 -8.55 -2.41 2.36
N GLU A 58 -9.61 -2.61 1.58
CA GLU A 58 -10.91 -3.04 2.11
C GLU A 58 -10.89 -4.47 2.67
N VAL A 59 -10.20 -5.40 2.00
CA VAL A 59 -10.18 -6.82 2.37
C VAL A 59 -9.14 -7.13 3.46
N HIS A 60 -7.97 -6.52 3.37
CA HIS A 60 -6.79 -6.84 4.19
C HIS A 60 -6.33 -5.68 5.09
N GLY A 61 -6.88 -4.48 4.92
CA GLY A 61 -6.44 -3.26 5.64
C GLY A 61 -5.18 -2.61 5.07
N ILE A 62 -4.52 -3.27 4.11
CA ILE A 62 -3.28 -2.84 3.48
C ILE A 62 -3.22 -3.32 2.03
N HIS A 63 -2.43 -2.64 1.21
CA HIS A 63 -2.01 -3.10 -0.12
C HIS A 63 -0.48 -3.02 -0.20
N VAL A 64 0.18 -4.03 -0.78
CA VAL A 64 1.64 -4.06 -0.90
C VAL A 64 2.03 -4.42 -2.33
N THR A 65 3.00 -3.69 -2.87
CA THR A 65 3.60 -3.98 -4.18
C THR A 65 5.11 -4.07 -4.09
N ASP A 66 5.73 -4.87 -4.97
CA ASP A 66 7.17 -4.82 -5.26
C ASP A 66 7.36 -4.50 -6.74
N ALA A 67 8.03 -3.38 -7.04
CA ALA A 67 8.24 -2.91 -8.41
C ALA A 67 6.94 -2.83 -9.25
N HIS A 68 5.83 -2.42 -8.61
CA HIS A 68 4.46 -2.35 -9.14
C HIS A 68 3.73 -3.69 -9.32
N VAL A 69 4.31 -4.81 -8.90
CA VAL A 69 3.62 -6.11 -8.85
C VAL A 69 2.91 -6.24 -7.51
N ARG A 70 1.61 -6.54 -7.52
CA ARG A 70 0.81 -6.80 -6.30
C ARG A 70 1.33 -8.05 -5.56
N ILE A 71 1.68 -7.88 -4.28
CA ILE A 71 2.19 -8.94 -3.40
C ILE A 71 1.51 -8.96 -2.02
N THR A 72 0.34 -8.32 -1.88
CA THR A 72 -0.37 -8.15 -0.60
C THR A 72 -0.56 -9.45 0.18
N GLU A 73 -0.99 -10.53 -0.48
CA GLU A 73 -1.22 -11.83 0.16
C GLU A 73 0.09 -12.49 0.64
N ASP A 74 1.19 -12.33 -0.11
CA ASP A 74 2.52 -12.79 0.33
C ASP A 74 3.06 -11.95 1.50
N ALA A 75 2.67 -10.67 1.57
CA ALA A 75 3.10 -9.77 2.63
C ALA A 75 2.48 -10.08 4.00
N ILE A 76 1.24 -10.59 4.00
CA ILE A 76 0.49 -10.94 5.22
C ILE A 76 0.66 -12.41 5.66
N GLY A 77 1.28 -13.24 4.81
CA GLY A 77 1.51 -14.68 5.03
C GLY A 77 2.78 -15.02 5.81
#